data_AF-A0A0D7CL80-F1
#
_entry.id   AF-A0A0D7CL80-F1
#
_cell.length_a   1.000
_cell.length_b   1.000
_cell.length_c   1.000
_cell.angle_alpha   90.00
_cell.angle_beta   90.00
_cell.angle_gamma   90.00
#
_symmetry.space_group_name_H-M   'P 1'
#
loop_
_entity.id
_entity.type
_entity.pdbx_description
1 polymer ?
#
loop_
_entity_poly.entity_id
_entity_poly.type
_entity_poly.pdbx_seq_one_letter_code
_entity_poly.pdbx_strand_id
1 'polypeptide(L)'
;MPRSILLGRPQPGPGEPLWLPEDRWWAMALMEAESGLCGDCGHLLAETTQAENEFVYDASITKCHACLAAARRVATYQEDGGKTEGLKISVFRREG
;
A
#
# COMPACT_ATOMS: atom_id res chain seq x y z
N MET A 1 8.06 5.18 12.88
CA MET A 1 7.63 5.89 14.10
C MET A 1 7.54 4.88 15.24
N PRO A 2 8.08 5.15 16.45
CA PRO A 2 7.96 4.23 17.59
C PRO A 2 6.49 3.99 17.97
N ARG A 3 6.16 2.76 18.36
CA ARG A 3 4.78 2.38 18.73
C ARG A 3 4.27 3.23 19.90
N SER A 4 5.09 3.48 20.91
CA SER A 4 4.76 4.29 22.08
C SER A 4 4.29 5.70 21.68
N ILE A 5 4.98 6.34 20.74
CA ILE A 5 4.60 7.67 20.21
C ILE A 5 3.31 7.59 19.40
N LEU A 6 3.15 6.58 18.56
CA LEU A 6 1.89 6.32 17.83
C LEU A 6 0.70 6.18 18.80
N LEU A 7 0.93 5.59 19.97
CA LEU A 7 -0.08 5.37 21.02
C LEU A 7 -0.20 6.54 22.00
N GLY A 8 0.42 7.69 21.72
CA GLY A 8 0.23 8.91 22.48
C GLY A 8 1.31 9.24 23.51
N ARG A 9 2.44 8.51 23.56
CA ARG A 9 3.62 8.99 24.28
C ARG A 9 4.08 10.32 23.65
N PRO A 10 4.30 11.39 24.45
CA PRO A 10 4.82 12.64 23.93
C PRO A 10 6.16 12.47 23.23
N GLN A 11 6.45 13.35 22.25
CA GLN A 11 7.75 13.40 21.60
C GLN A 11 8.84 13.71 22.65
N PRO A 12 9.89 12.87 22.76
CA PRO A 12 10.94 13.09 23.75
C PRO A 12 11.72 14.38 23.49
N GLY A 13 12.18 15.01 24.58
CA GLY A 13 13.02 16.19 24.55
C GLY A 13 14.49 15.89 24.16
N PRO A 14 15.33 16.93 24.03
CA PRO A 14 16.75 16.75 23.76
C PRO A 14 17.44 15.88 24.83
N GLY A 15 18.13 14.82 24.39
CA GLY A 15 18.84 13.89 25.28
C GLY A 15 17.99 12.72 25.79
N GLU A 16 16.67 12.74 25.59
CA GLU A 16 15.78 11.62 25.91
C GLU A 16 15.71 10.60 24.77
N PRO A 17 15.58 9.29 25.06
CA PRO A 17 15.56 8.26 24.04
C PRO A 17 14.29 8.33 23.20
N LEU A 18 14.46 8.37 21.87
CA LEU A 18 13.36 8.29 20.91
C LEU A 18 12.65 6.93 20.99
N TRP A 19 13.43 5.84 20.99
CA TRP A 19 12.94 4.46 21.02
C TRP A 19 13.08 3.88 22.43
N LEU A 20 11.98 3.35 22.97
CA LEU A 20 12.03 2.54 24.17
C LEU A 20 12.40 1.09 23.83
N PRO A 21 12.95 0.31 24.77
CA PRO A 21 13.20 -1.12 24.57
C PRO A 21 11.96 -1.89 24.10
N GLU A 22 10.79 -1.54 24.63
CA GLU A 22 9.51 -2.13 24.21
C GLU A 22 9.15 -1.78 22.76
N ASP A 23 9.43 -0.54 22.31
CA ASP A 23 9.19 -0.15 20.91
C ASP A 23 9.96 -1.03 19.93
N ARG A 24 11.19 -1.41 20.30
CA ARG A 24 12.00 -2.33 19.52
C ARG A 24 11.38 -3.73 19.45
N TRP A 25 10.88 -4.26 20.57
CA TRP A 25 10.23 -5.57 20.57
C TRP A 25 9.00 -5.61 19.68
N TRP A 26 8.17 -4.57 19.73
CA TRP A 26 7.03 -4.45 18.83
C TRP A 26 7.45 -4.31 17.36
N ALA A 27 8.52 -3.58 17.06
CA ALA A 27 9.04 -3.50 15.70
C ALA A 27 9.51 -4.88 15.19
N MET A 28 10.21 -5.65 16.03
CA MET A 28 10.64 -7.01 15.68
C MET A 28 9.45 -7.96 15.50
N ALA A 29 8.44 -7.88 16.36
CA ALA A 29 7.22 -8.67 16.24
C ALA A 29 6.44 -8.34 14.96
N LEU A 30 6.38 -7.06 14.58
CA LEU A 30 5.77 -6.62 13.33
C LEU A 30 6.54 -7.19 12.13
N MET A 31 7.87 -7.11 12.13
CA MET A 31 8.69 -7.69 11.06
C MET A 31 8.45 -9.19 10.89
N GLU A 32 8.38 -9.94 11.99
CA GLU A 32 8.07 -11.37 11.96
C GLU A 32 6.69 -11.62 11.35
N ALA A 33 5.66 -10.90 11.82
CA ALA A 33 4.29 -11.03 11.31
C ALA A 33 4.19 -10.70 9.81
N GLU A 34 4.83 -9.63 9.36
CA GLU A 34 4.83 -9.21 7.95
C GLU A 34 5.63 -10.17 7.06
N SER A 35 6.72 -10.78 7.58
CA SER A 35 7.53 -11.74 6.83
C SER A 35 6.77 -13.02 6.45
N GLY A 36 5.70 -13.34 7.19
CA GLY A 36 4.81 -14.45 6.90
C GLY A 36 3.73 -14.15 5.86
N LEU A 37 3.64 -12.92 5.33
CA LEU A 37 2.63 -12.52 4.35
C LEU A 37 3.17 -12.57 2.92
N CYS A 38 2.30 -12.90 1.97
CA CYS A 38 2.59 -12.76 0.55
C CYS A 38 2.74 -11.28 0.18
N GLY A 39 3.83 -10.92 -0.50
CA GLY A 39 4.12 -9.54 -0.90
C GLY A 39 3.12 -8.93 -1.88
N ASP A 40 2.38 -9.76 -2.62
CA ASP A 40 1.40 -9.29 -3.61
C ASP A 40 -0.02 -9.24 -3.04
N CYS A 41 -0.51 -10.35 -2.47
CA CYS A 41 -1.90 -10.47 -2.02
C CYS A 41 -2.11 -10.27 -0.51
N GLY A 42 -1.04 -10.21 0.29
CA GLY A 42 -1.11 -9.98 1.74
C GLY A 42 -1.65 -11.14 2.58
N HIS A 43 -1.92 -12.31 1.99
CA HIS A 43 -2.35 -13.50 2.73
C HIS A 43 -1.17 -14.24 3.38
N LEU A 44 -1.45 -15.06 4.40
CA LEU A 44 -0.45 -15.87 5.08
C LEU A 44 0.18 -16.89 4.11
N LEU A 45 1.50 -16.85 3.96
CA LEU A 45 2.27 -17.82 3.17
C LEU A 45 2.13 -19.23 3.75
N ALA A 46 2.09 -19.34 5.08
CA ALA A 46 1.92 -20.62 5.76
C ALA A 46 0.62 -21.34 5.39
N GLU A 47 -0.40 -20.62 4.90
CA GLU A 47 -1.67 -21.18 4.40
C GLU A 47 -1.64 -21.30 2.88
N THR A 48 -1.37 -20.19 2.18
CA THR A 48 -1.50 -20.10 0.72
C THR A 48 -0.52 -20.94 -0.08
N THR A 49 0.58 -21.38 0.53
CA THR A 49 1.59 -22.24 -0.12
C THR A 49 1.42 -23.74 0.16
N GLN A 50 0.41 -24.12 0.96
CA GLN A 50 0.07 -25.52 1.21
C GLN A 50 -0.50 -26.17 -0.06
N ALA A 51 -0.10 -27.41 -0.34
CA ALA A 51 -0.48 -28.11 -1.58
C ALA A 51 -1.98 -28.41 -1.63
N GLU A 52 -2.60 -28.66 -0.48
CA GLU A 52 -4.03 -28.85 -0.31
C GLU A 52 -4.88 -27.63 -0.68
N ASN A 53 -4.27 -26.44 -0.77
CA ASN A 53 -4.96 -25.21 -1.14
C ASN A 53 -4.88 -24.91 -2.65
N GLU A 54 -4.35 -25.84 -3.45
CA GLU A 54 -4.44 -25.75 -4.91
C GLU A 54 -5.92 -25.63 -5.31
N PHE A 55 -6.26 -24.56 -6.04
CA PHE A 55 -7.62 -24.22 -6.49
C PHE A 55 -8.62 -23.72 -5.41
N VAL A 56 -8.18 -23.42 -4.18
CA VAL A 56 -9.07 -22.89 -3.13
C VAL A 56 -9.37 -21.39 -3.27
N TYR A 57 -8.43 -20.62 -3.83
CA TYR A 57 -8.56 -19.17 -3.97
C TYR A 57 -9.03 -18.77 -5.38
N ASP A 58 -9.82 -17.69 -5.44
CA ASP A 58 -10.29 -17.06 -6.69
C ASP A 58 -10.05 -15.54 -6.63
N ALA A 59 -10.13 -14.87 -7.77
CA ALA A 59 -9.90 -13.43 -7.88
C ALA A 59 -10.92 -12.75 -8.81
N SER A 60 -11.47 -11.62 -8.38
CA SER A 60 -12.37 -10.80 -9.21
C SER A 60 -11.62 -9.65 -9.89
N ILE A 61 -11.94 -9.38 -11.15
CA ILE A 61 -11.42 -8.21 -11.88
C ILE A 61 -12.40 -7.04 -11.70
N THR A 62 -11.95 -5.95 -11.06
CA THR A 62 -12.73 -4.72 -10.90
C THR A 62 -12.15 -3.57 -11.72
N LYS A 63 -13.02 -2.86 -12.45
CA LYS A 63 -12.64 -1.69 -13.25
C LYS A 63 -12.60 -0.42 -12.38
N CYS A 64 -11.44 0.22 -12.28
CA CYS A 64 -11.34 1.54 -11.65
C CYS A 64 -11.81 2.65 -12.61
N HIS A 65 -12.97 3.25 -12.35
CA HIS A 65 -13.52 4.32 -13.17
C HIS A 65 -12.65 5.60 -13.18
N ALA A 66 -11.92 5.87 -12.10
CA ALA A 66 -10.98 6.99 -12.01
C ALA A 66 -9.78 6.78 -12.96
N CYS A 67 -9.15 5.61 -12.92
CA CYS A 67 -8.05 5.25 -13.82
C CYS A 67 -8.52 5.21 -15.28
N LEU A 68 -9.73 4.70 -15.55
CA LEU A 68 -10.31 4.73 -16.90
C LEU A 68 -10.51 6.17 -17.40
N ALA A 69 -10.96 7.09 -16.56
CA ALA A 69 -11.09 8.50 -16.93
C ALA A 69 -9.72 9.12 -17.27
N ALA A 70 -8.68 8.79 -16.50
CA ALA A 70 -7.30 9.20 -16.78
C ALA A 70 -6.82 8.66 -18.14
N ALA A 71 -6.97 7.35 -18.37
CA ALA A 71 -6.58 6.69 -19.60
C ALA A 71 -7.30 7.27 -20.83
N ARG A 72 -8.61 7.54 -20.71
CA ARG A 72 -9.38 8.21 -21.76
C ARG A 72 -8.84 9.60 -22.07
N ARG A 73 -8.46 10.38 -21.05
CA ARG A 73 -7.92 11.73 -21.26
C ARG A 73 -6.56 11.70 -21.95
N VAL A 74 -5.70 10.75 -21.60
CA VAL A 74 -4.41 10.53 -22.27
C VAL A 74 -4.60 10.15 -23.72
N ALA A 75 -5.48 9.17 -23.99
CA ALA A 75 -5.77 8.72 -25.34
C ALA A 75 -6.24 9.88 -26.24
N THR A 76 -7.20 10.67 -25.78
CA THR A 76 -7.67 11.86 -26.51
C THR A 76 -6.54 12.85 -26.77
N TYR A 77 -5.68 13.13 -25.78
CA TYR A 77 -4.57 14.07 -25.97
C TYR A 77 -3.53 13.57 -26.99
N GLN A 78 -3.27 12.26 -27.03
CA GLN A 78 -2.38 11.65 -28.02
C GLN A 78 -3.01 11.68 -29.43
N GLU A 79 -4.31 11.38 -29.54
CA GLU A 79 -5.08 11.46 -30.79
C GLU A 79 -5.07 12.88 -31.36
N ASP A 80 -5.08 13.90 -30.49
CA ASP A 80 -4.94 15.32 -30.86
C ASP A 80 -3.49 15.72 -31.26
N GLY A 81 -2.57 14.75 -31.39
CA GLY A 81 -1.16 14.97 -31.76
C GLY A 81 -0.26 15.37 -30.59
N GLY A 82 -0.77 15.32 -29.36
CA GLY A 82 -0.04 15.64 -28.14
C GLY A 82 1.00 14.59 -27.75
N LYS A 83 2.13 15.06 -27.22
CA LYS A 83 3.20 14.22 -26.66
C LYS A 83 2.99 14.03 -25.16
N THR A 84 3.00 12.78 -24.68
CA THR A 84 2.67 12.46 -23.28
C THR A 84 3.85 12.48 -22.33
N GLU A 85 5.06 12.60 -22.86
CA GLU A 85 6.29 12.69 -22.07
C GLU A 85 6.26 13.92 -21.17
N GLY A 86 6.50 13.71 -19.87
CA GLY A 86 6.54 14.78 -18.88
C GLY A 86 5.16 15.27 -18.39
N LEU A 87 4.06 14.63 -18.79
CA LEU A 87 2.73 14.99 -18.28
C LEU A 87 2.39 14.35 -16.94
N LYS A 88 1.89 15.15 -16.01
CA LYS A 88 1.22 14.68 -14.78
C LYS A 88 -0.29 14.67 -15.00
N ILE A 89 -0.94 13.54 -14.72
CA ILE A 89 -2.40 13.41 -14.84
C ILE A 89 -3.02 13.48 -13.44
N SER A 90 -3.83 14.50 -13.20
CA SER A 90 -4.60 14.63 -11.96
C SER A 90 -6.01 14.12 -12.18
N VAL A 91 -6.43 13.12 -11.40
CA VAL A 91 -7.79 12.56 -11.45
C VAL A 91 -8.60 13.13 -10.30
N PHE A 92 -9.80 13.63 -10.59
CA PHE A 92 -10.71 14.20 -9.61
C PHE A 92 -12.14 13.72 -9.85
N ARG A 93 -12.96 13.75 -8.79
CA ARG A 93 -14.39 13.45 -8.89
C ARG A 93 -15.09 14.66 -9.52
N ARG A 94 -15.96 14.42 -10.51
CA ARG A 94 -16.82 15.48 -11.05
C ARG A 94 -17.85 15.84 -9.99
N GLU A 95 -17.96 17.12 -9.67
CA GLU A 95 -19.14 17.64 -8.97
C GLU A 95 -20.32 17.55 -9.95
N GLY A 96 -21.43 16.99 -9.47
CA GLY A 96 -22.64 16.78 -10.27
C GLY A 96 -23.51 18.02 -10.30
#